data_AF-H2LL27-F1
#
_entry.id   AF-H2LL27-F1
#
_cell.length_a   1.000
_cell.length_b   1.000
_cell.length_c   1.000
_cell.angle_alpha   90.00
_cell.angle_beta   90.00
_cell.angle_gamma   90.00
#
_symmetry.space_group_name_H-M   'P 1'
#
loop_
_entity.id
_entity.type
_entity.pdbx_description
1 polymer ?
#
loop_
_entity_poly.entity_id
_entity_poly.type
_entity_poly.pdbx_seq_one_letter_code
_entity_poly.pdbx_strand_id
1 'polypeptide(L)'
;MSKNTVSDRFRKVDVDEYDENKFVDDEEGGENQTGPDEAESLTSVCKGNQNGALRAVLKNPPVNSKNQNAKVLAVGGVGSIVRVLTARKSV
;
A
#
# COMPACT_ATOMS: atom_id res chain seq x y z
N MET A 1 52.39 3.60 -13.91
CA MET A 1 51.81 3.02 -12.68
C MET A 1 50.71 3.94 -12.17
N SER A 2 49.51 3.42 -11.98
CA SER A 2 48.39 4.13 -11.38
C SER A 2 48.73 4.49 -9.92
N LYS A 3 48.57 5.76 -9.55
CA LYS A 3 48.74 6.22 -8.16
C LYS A 3 47.64 5.57 -7.31
N ASN A 4 48.01 4.91 -6.22
CA ASN A 4 47.05 4.31 -5.30
C ASN A 4 46.24 5.42 -4.62
N THR A 5 44.99 5.60 -5.04
CA THR A 5 44.05 6.52 -4.40
C THR A 5 43.46 5.81 -3.19
N VAL A 6 43.96 6.13 -1.99
CA VAL A 6 43.50 5.58 -0.70
C VAL A 6 42.00 5.79 -0.43
N SER A 7 41.35 6.64 -1.24
CA SER A 7 39.93 6.99 -1.12
C SER A 7 39.07 6.20 -2.10
N ASP A 8 38.18 5.34 -1.58
CA ASP A 8 37.14 4.66 -2.37
C ASP A 8 35.87 5.51 -2.56
N ARG A 9 35.92 6.81 -2.23
CA ARG A 9 34.73 7.68 -2.21
C ARG A 9 34.04 7.79 -3.57
N PHE A 10 34.78 7.65 -4.66
CA PHE A 10 34.25 7.65 -6.03
C PHE A 10 33.54 6.34 -6.41
N ARG A 11 33.81 5.23 -5.71
CA ARG A 11 33.15 3.92 -5.94
C ARG A 11 31.83 3.77 -5.19
N LYS A 12 31.53 4.71 -4.29
CA LYS A 12 30.27 4.76 -3.52
C LYS A 12 29.16 5.49 -4.24
N VAL A 13 29.47 6.13 -5.37
CA VAL A 13 28.48 6.84 -6.19
C VAL A 13 27.75 5.80 -7.03
N ASP A 14 26.44 5.69 -6.82
CA ASP A 14 25.57 4.89 -7.66
C ASP A 14 25.28 5.66 -8.94
N VAL A 15 26.03 5.34 -10.01
CA VAL A 15 25.88 6.01 -11.31
C VAL A 15 24.63 5.51 -12.04
N ASP A 16 24.20 4.28 -11.74
CA ASP A 16 23.03 3.64 -12.37
C ASP A 16 21.72 4.30 -11.91
N GLU A 17 21.72 4.96 -10.74
CA GLU A 17 20.58 5.76 -10.26
C GLU A 17 20.18 6.88 -11.23
N TYR A 18 21.13 7.40 -12.02
CA TYR A 18 20.94 8.50 -12.97
C TYR A 18 20.88 8.04 -14.43
N ASP A 19 20.82 6.74 -14.71
CA ASP A 19 20.64 6.24 -16.07
C ASP A 19 19.27 6.66 -16.62
N GLU A 20 19.26 7.39 -17.74
CA GLU A 20 18.03 7.84 -18.42
C GLU A 20 17.18 6.66 -18.90
N ASN A 21 17.79 5.48 -19.09
CA ASN A 21 17.10 4.25 -19.48
C ASN A 21 16.58 3.44 -18.29
N LYS A 22 16.79 3.91 -17.04
CA LYS A 22 16.25 3.26 -15.85
C LYS A 22 14.73 3.25 -15.91
N PHE A 23 14.14 2.07 -15.75
CA PHE A 23 12.69 1.92 -15.74
C PHE A 23 12.08 2.68 -14.55
N VAL A 24 11.11 3.55 -14.83
CA VAL A 24 10.30 4.26 -13.84
C VAL A 24 8.88 3.77 -13.94
N ASP A 25 8.27 3.48 -12.79
CA ASP A 25 6.85 3.12 -12.75
C ASP A 25 5.99 4.34 -13.10
N ASP A 26 4.97 4.14 -13.94
CA ASP A 26 3.96 5.17 -14.23
C ASP A 26 3.11 5.39 -12.97
N GLU A 27 3.45 6.39 -12.16
CA GLU A 27 2.68 6.76 -10.97
C GLU A 27 1.46 7.64 -11.33
N GLU A 28 0.36 7.02 -11.77
CA GLU A 28 -0.93 7.72 -11.87
C GLU A 28 -1.49 7.98 -10.46
N GLY A 29 -1.31 9.21 -9.97
CA GLY A 29 -1.65 9.62 -8.60
C GLY A 29 -3.14 9.50 -8.27
N GLY A 30 -3.50 8.56 -7.39
CA GLY A 30 -4.86 8.38 -6.88
C GLY A 30 -5.15 9.26 -5.67
N GLU A 31 -5.17 10.58 -5.84
CA GLU A 31 -5.33 11.55 -4.73
C GLU A 31 -6.65 11.39 -3.94
N ASN A 32 -7.63 10.67 -4.51
CA ASN A 32 -8.96 10.45 -3.92
C ASN A 32 -9.14 9.05 -3.30
N GLN A 33 -8.12 8.19 -3.28
CA GLN A 33 -8.22 6.84 -2.71
C GLN A 33 -7.83 6.82 -1.23
N THR A 34 -8.73 7.30 -0.36
CA THR A 34 -8.57 7.31 1.11
C THR A 34 -8.70 5.91 1.73
N GLY A 35 -9.14 4.93 0.96
CA GLY A 35 -9.37 3.57 1.42
C GLY A 35 -10.85 3.27 1.71
N PRO A 36 -11.13 2.05 2.19
CA PRO A 36 -12.49 1.62 2.50
C PRO A 36 -13.13 2.40 3.66
N ASP A 37 -14.45 2.55 3.60
CA ASP A 37 -15.22 3.17 4.67
C ASP A 37 -15.34 2.20 5.87
N GLU A 38 -14.60 2.51 6.93
CA GLU A 38 -14.63 1.76 8.18
C GLU A 38 -16.01 1.79 8.86
N ALA A 39 -16.76 2.89 8.76
CA ALA A 39 -18.07 3.00 9.40
C ALA A 39 -19.13 2.15 8.69
N GLU A 40 -19.15 2.14 7.36
CA GLU A 40 -20.06 1.27 6.58
C GLU A 40 -19.74 -0.21 6.79
N SER A 41 -18.45 -0.56 6.79
CA SER A 41 -18.00 -1.94 6.97
C SER A 41 -18.31 -2.44 8.38
N LEU A 42 -18.01 -1.66 9.42
CA LEU A 42 -18.36 -2.00 10.82
C LEU A 42 -19.86 -2.13 11.01
N THR A 43 -20.65 -1.20 10.46
CA THR A 43 -22.12 -1.26 10.52
C THR A 43 -22.65 -2.57 9.90
N SER A 44 -22.07 -3.00 8.78
CA SER A 44 -22.45 -4.24 8.09
C SER A 44 -22.05 -5.50 8.88
N VAL A 45 -20.87 -5.48 9.53
CA VAL A 45 -20.43 -6.56 10.42
C VAL A 45 -21.33 -6.66 11.65
N CYS A 46 -21.66 -5.55 12.31
CA CYS A 46 -22.55 -5.52 13.48
C CYS A 46 -23.96 -6.02 13.15
N LYS A 47 -24.43 -5.82 11.92
CA LYS A 47 -25.71 -6.33 11.41
C LYS A 47 -25.67 -7.82 11.00
N GLY A 48 -24.51 -8.49 11.13
CA GLY A 48 -24.32 -9.87 10.66
C GLY A 48 -24.25 -10.04 9.14
N ASN A 49 -24.29 -8.94 8.38
CA ASN A 49 -24.23 -8.96 6.92
C ASN A 49 -22.78 -8.92 6.43
N GLN A 50 -22.12 -10.08 6.48
CA GLN A 50 -20.71 -10.19 6.11
C GLN A 50 -20.46 -9.94 4.62
N ASN A 51 -21.42 -10.28 3.75
CA ASN A 51 -21.36 -9.99 2.31
C ASN A 51 -21.46 -8.50 2.01
N GLY A 52 -22.29 -7.77 2.74
CA GLY A 52 -22.33 -6.30 2.69
C GLY A 52 -21.01 -5.69 3.15
N ALA A 53 -20.45 -6.20 4.26
CA ALA A 53 -19.18 -5.72 4.79
C ALA A 53 -18.02 -5.91 3.81
N LEU A 54 -17.90 -7.09 3.19
CA LEU A 54 -16.85 -7.35 2.20
C LEU A 54 -17.01 -6.46 0.96
N ARG A 55 -18.24 -6.26 0.48
CA ARG A 55 -18.49 -5.34 -0.63
C ARG A 55 -18.08 -3.91 -0.28
N ALA A 56 -18.41 -3.42 0.92
CA ALA A 56 -18.04 -2.07 1.36
C ALA A 56 -16.53 -1.87 1.38
N VAL A 57 -15.80 -2.86 1.88
CA VAL A 57 -14.35 -2.80 2.02
C VAL A 57 -13.60 -2.91 0.68
N LEU A 58 -14.20 -3.55 -0.32
CA LEU A 58 -13.60 -3.69 -1.65
C LEU A 58 -13.96 -2.56 -2.63
N LYS A 59 -14.82 -1.61 -2.25
CA LYS A 59 -15.26 -0.52 -3.15
C LYS A 59 -14.11 0.42 -3.54
N ASN A 60 -13.30 0.85 -2.58
CA ASN A 60 -12.30 1.91 -2.77
C ASN A 60 -10.94 1.54 -2.13
N PRO A 61 -10.20 0.57 -2.68
CA PRO A 61 -8.88 0.24 -2.18
C PRO A 61 -7.87 1.39 -2.47
N PRO A 62 -6.96 1.72 -1.54
CA PRO A 62 -5.95 2.77 -1.70
C PRO A 62 -4.75 2.32 -2.54
N VAL A 63 -4.99 1.77 -3.75
CA VAL A 63 -3.98 1.12 -4.61
C VAL A 63 -2.96 2.14 -5.11
N ASN A 64 -3.44 3.27 -5.61
CA ASN A 64 -2.64 4.34 -6.22
C ASN A 64 -2.26 5.43 -5.21
N SER A 65 -2.50 5.20 -3.91
CA SER A 65 -2.12 6.13 -2.85
C SER A 65 -0.62 6.04 -2.57
N LYS A 66 0.07 7.18 -2.56
CA LYS A 66 1.46 7.29 -2.08
C LYS A 66 1.54 7.22 -0.55
N ASN A 67 0.41 7.36 0.14
CA ASN A 67 0.35 7.33 1.59
C ASN A 67 0.35 5.87 2.10
N GLN A 68 1.52 5.41 2.54
CA GLN A 68 1.69 4.08 3.14
C GLN A 68 0.78 3.87 4.36
N ASN A 69 0.49 4.92 5.12
CA ASN A 69 -0.41 4.83 6.27
C ASN A 69 -1.84 4.47 5.82
N ALA A 70 -2.34 5.05 4.72
CA ALA A 70 -3.65 4.69 4.17
C ALA A 70 -3.71 3.22 3.73
N LYS A 71 -2.64 2.70 3.12
CA LYS A 71 -2.51 1.29 2.74
C LYS A 71 -2.52 0.36 3.95
N VAL A 72 -1.75 0.70 4.99
CA VAL A 72 -1.67 -0.07 6.23
C VAL A 72 -2.97 -0.01 7.03
N LEU A 73 -3.67 1.13 7.05
CA LEU A 73 -4.97 1.26 7.71
C LEU A 73 -6.05 0.43 7.02
N ALA A 74 -6.01 0.33 5.69
CA ALA A 74 -6.95 -0.51 4.94
C ALA A 74 -6.69 -2.03 5.15
N VAL A 75 -5.43 -2.46 5.01
CA VAL A 75 -5.05 -3.89 4.89
C VAL A 75 -4.45 -4.47 6.18
N GLY A 76 -3.88 -3.65 7.06
CA GLY A 76 -3.10 -4.12 8.21
C GLY A 76 -3.93 -4.88 9.24
N GLY A 77 -3.27 -5.39 10.29
CA GLY A 77 -3.89 -6.26 11.30
C GLY A 77 -5.10 -5.68 12.06
N VAL A 78 -5.32 -4.37 11.97
CA VAL A 78 -6.49 -3.66 12.54
C VAL A 78 -7.35 -2.99 11.44
N GLY A 79 -7.04 -3.21 10.17
CA GLY A 79 -7.77 -2.64 9.04
C GLY A 79 -9.08 -3.36 8.76
N SER A 80 -10.05 -2.65 8.18
CA SER A 80 -11.36 -3.21 7.85
C SER A 80 -11.30 -4.47 6.99
N ILE A 81 -10.32 -4.59 6.07
CA ILE A 81 -10.16 -5.78 5.21
C ILE A 81 -9.94 -7.03 6.07
N VAL A 82 -8.89 -7.04 6.88
CA VAL A 82 -8.56 -8.19 7.72
C VAL A 82 -9.66 -8.42 8.74
N ARG A 83 -10.22 -7.37 9.36
CA ARG A 83 -11.31 -7.51 10.33
C ARG A 83 -12.55 -8.20 9.74
N VAL A 84 -12.96 -7.82 8.52
CA VAL A 84 -14.10 -8.47 7.82
C VAL A 84 -13.77 -9.92 7.46
N LEU A 85 -12.54 -10.19 7.00
CA LEU A 85 -12.12 -11.56 6.65
C LEU A 85 -12.03 -12.46 7.87
N THR A 86 -11.57 -11.97 9.02
CA THR A 86 -11.50 -12.76 10.27
C THR A 86 -12.86 -12.91 10.93
N ALA A 87 -13.76 -11.93 10.79
CA ALA A 87 -15.14 -12.07 11.26
C ALA A 87 -15.91 -13.14 10.47
N ARG A 88 -15.53 -13.41 9.22
CA ARG A 88 -16.10 -14.49 8.41
C ARG A 88 -15.74 -15.85 9.00
N LYS A 89 -16.73 -16.50 9.59
CA LYS A 89 -16.61 -17.86 10.08
C LYS A 89 -16.48 -18.79 8.86
N SER A 90 -15.36 -19.49 8.73
CA SER A 90 -15.28 -20.64 7.84
C SER A 90 -16.35 -21.63 8.31
N VAL A 91 -17.35 -21.86 7.47
CA VAL A 91 -18.23 -23.04 7.58
C VAL A 91 -17.46 -24.25 7.10
#